data_AF-A0A7Y5KU96-F1
#
_entry.id   AF-A0A7Y5KU96-F1
#
_cell.length_a   1.000
_cell.length_b   1.000
_cell.length_c   1.000
_cell.angle_alpha   90.00
_cell.angle_beta   90.00
_cell.angle_gamma   90.00
#
_symmetry.space_group_name_H-M   'P 1'
#
loop_
_entity.id
_entity.type
_entity.pdbx_description
1 polymer ?
#
loop_
_entity_poly.entity_id
_entity_poly.type
_entity_poly.pdbx_seq_one_letter_code
_entity_poly.pdbx_strand_id
1 'polypeptide(L)'
;MGKGGQPTEVKRAESQMDLSHLRRESRTALELAVVALAPSDIIDRLATSAGLLEALVELPTDSAPVMALVPKLVTRTRLALDDWQKWHHEHLEGKIAQG
;
A
#
# COMPACT_ATOMS: atom_id res chain seq x y z
N MET A 1 32.38 0.63 -25.19
CA MET A 1 31.86 -0.22 -24.10
C MET A 1 30.54 0.38 -23.62
N GLY A 2 29.43 -0.05 -24.23
CA GLY A 2 28.09 0.47 -23.91
C GLY A 2 27.48 -0.29 -22.74
N LYS A 3 27.08 0.44 -21.70
CA LYS A 3 26.29 -0.08 -20.58
C LYS A 3 24.88 -0.39 -21.08
N GLY A 4 24.65 -1.63 -21.53
CA GLY A 4 23.30 -2.16 -21.77
C GLY A 4 22.73 -2.71 -20.47
N GLY A 5 22.27 -1.85 -19.57
CA GLY A 5 21.42 -2.27 -18.46
C GLY A 5 20.14 -2.87 -19.05
N GLN A 6 19.86 -4.13 -18.75
CA GLN A 6 18.75 -4.86 -19.38
C GLN A 6 17.40 -4.24 -18.96
N PRO A 7 16.45 -4.04 -19.89
CA PRO A 7 15.15 -3.40 -19.61
C PRO A 7 14.29 -4.12 -18.55
N THR A 8 14.62 -5.37 -18.21
CA THR A 8 13.98 -6.16 -17.15
C THR A 8 14.44 -5.80 -15.74
N GLU A 9 15.69 -5.34 -15.58
CA GLU A 9 16.27 -5.00 -14.27
C GLU A 9 15.70 -3.68 -13.75
N VAL A 10 15.54 -2.69 -14.64
CA VAL A 10 14.92 -1.39 -14.33
C VAL A 10 13.46 -1.56 -13.90
N LYS A 11 12.67 -2.35 -14.66
CA LYS A 11 11.25 -2.61 -14.33
C LYS A 11 11.07 -3.34 -12.99
N ARG A 12 11.99 -4.25 -12.65
CA ARG A 12 11.98 -4.97 -11.37
C ARG A 12 12.27 -4.02 -10.22
N ALA A 13 13.27 -3.15 -10.36
CA ALA A 13 13.61 -2.14 -9.34
C ALA A 13 12.46 -1.14 -9.13
N GLU A 14 11.82 -0.68 -10.21
CA GLU A 14 10.63 0.19 -10.14
C GLU A 14 9.46 -0.49 -9.42
N SER A 15 9.21 -1.77 -9.72
CA SER A 15 8.15 -2.55 -9.07
C SER A 15 8.42 -2.76 -7.57
N GLN A 16 9.67 -3.01 -7.19
CA GLN A 16 10.07 -3.15 -5.78
C GLN A 16 9.98 -1.83 -5.03
N MET A 17 10.31 -0.72 -5.69
CA MET A 17 10.15 0.63 -5.13
C MET A 17 8.67 0.96 -4.91
N ASP A 18 7.80 0.61 -5.87
CA ASP A 18 6.33 0.78 -5.76
C ASP A 18 5.76 -0.02 -4.57
N LEU A 19 6.17 -1.28 -4.41
CA LEU A 19 5.75 -2.11 -3.26
C LEU A 19 6.25 -1.56 -1.92
N SER A 20 7.49 -1.08 -1.87
CA SER A 20 8.05 -0.47 -0.66
C SER A 20 7.30 0.80 -0.27
N HIS A 21 6.87 1.58 -1.26
CA HIS A 21 6.08 2.79 -1.06
C HIS A 21 4.68 2.43 -0.54
N LEU A 22 3.96 1.55 -1.23
CA LEU A 22 2.63 1.08 -0.84
C LEU A 22 2.62 0.51 0.58
N ARG A 23 3.66 -0.22 0.98
CA ARG A 23 3.79 -0.76 2.33
C ARG A 23 3.87 0.32 3.39
N ARG A 24 4.74 1.32 3.18
CA ARG A 24 4.89 2.45 4.11
C ARG A 24 3.60 3.26 4.20
N GLU A 25 3.00 3.56 3.05
CA GLU A 25 1.77 4.33 2.97
C GLU A 25 0.61 3.61 3.66
N SER A 26 0.42 2.32 3.41
CA SER A 26 -0.63 1.51 4.05
C SER A 26 -0.48 1.46 5.56
N ARG A 27 0.76 1.38 6.06
CA ARG A 27 1.03 1.37 7.49
C ARG A 27 0.71 2.72 8.12
N THR A 28 1.16 3.81 7.52
CA THR A 28 0.84 5.16 8.00
C THR A 28 -0.67 5.41 7.98
N ALA A 29 -1.37 5.03 6.91
CA ALA A 29 -2.82 5.13 6.82
C ALA A 29 -3.51 4.33 7.92
N LEU A 30 -3.06 3.11 8.22
CA LEU A 30 -3.60 2.29 9.32
C LEU A 30 -3.41 2.98 10.68
N GLU A 31 -2.19 3.44 10.97
CA GLU A 31 -1.87 4.14 12.22
C GLU A 31 -2.79 5.36 12.43
N LEU A 32 -2.97 6.17 11.38
CA LEU A 32 -3.85 7.34 11.42
C LEU A 32 -5.33 6.96 11.53
N ALA A 33 -5.78 5.93 10.80
CA ALA A 33 -7.17 5.47 10.85
C ALA A 33 -7.56 4.97 12.25
N VAL A 34 -6.65 4.26 12.93
CA VAL A 34 -6.85 3.81 14.32
C VAL A 34 -6.94 5.01 15.27
N VAL A 35 -6.02 5.97 15.16
CA VAL A 35 -6.02 7.18 16.00
C VAL A 35 -7.29 8.01 15.78
N ALA A 36 -7.76 8.09 14.54
CA ALA A 36 -8.97 8.81 14.16
C ALA A 36 -10.27 8.05 14.48
N LEU A 37 -10.19 6.81 14.99
CA LEU A 37 -11.34 5.93 15.22
C LEU A 37 -12.22 5.78 13.98
N ALA A 38 -11.57 5.56 12.83
CA ALA A 38 -12.25 5.32 11.56
C ALA A 38 -13.17 4.08 11.65
N PRO A 39 -14.15 3.95 10.74
CA PRO A 39 -14.97 2.76 10.62
C PRO A 39 -14.13 1.47 10.60
N SER A 40 -14.58 0.45 11.33
CA SER A 40 -13.80 -0.78 11.54
C SER A 40 -13.48 -1.49 10.22
N ASP A 41 -14.36 -1.41 9.24
CA ASP A 41 -14.16 -2.00 7.91
C ASP A 41 -13.04 -1.31 7.11
N ILE A 42 -12.78 -0.01 7.33
CA ILE A 42 -11.62 0.69 6.75
C ILE A 42 -10.34 0.23 7.46
N ILE A 43 -10.37 0.18 8.80
CA ILE A 43 -9.24 -0.29 9.62
C ILE A 43 -8.86 -1.73 9.23
N ASP A 44 -9.83 -2.63 9.11
CA ASP A 44 -9.60 -4.04 8.77
C ASP A 44 -8.96 -4.22 7.37
N ARG A 45 -9.43 -3.43 6.40
CA ARG A 45 -8.88 -3.42 5.03
C ARG A 45 -7.44 -2.91 4.99
N LEU A 46 -7.15 -1.83 5.72
CA LEU A 46 -5.79 -1.29 5.85
C LEU A 46 -4.88 -2.27 6.60
N ALA A 47 -5.34 -2.85 7.70
CA ALA A 47 -4.60 -3.83 8.50
C ALA A 47 -4.22 -5.06 7.68
N THR A 48 -5.19 -5.61 6.92
CA THR A 48 -4.94 -6.72 6.01
C THR A 48 -3.90 -6.36 4.95
N SER A 49 -4.02 -5.18 4.34
CA SER A 49 -3.10 -4.73 3.29
C SER A 49 -1.68 -4.51 3.81
N ALA A 50 -1.54 -3.81 4.95
CA ALA A 50 -0.26 -3.56 5.58
C ALA A 50 0.42 -4.85 6.05
N GLY A 51 -0.33 -5.75 6.68
CA GLY A 51 0.20 -7.04 7.15
C GLY A 51 0.66 -7.94 6.01
N LEU A 52 -0.12 -8.04 4.92
CA LEU A 52 0.26 -8.84 3.76
C LEU A 52 1.48 -8.24 3.03
N LEU A 53 1.56 -6.91 2.90
CA LEU A 53 2.71 -6.24 2.29
C LEU A 53 3.99 -6.44 3.11
N GLU A 54 3.90 -6.46 4.44
CA GLU A 54 5.04 -6.77 5.31
C GLU A 54 5.47 -8.23 5.14
N ALA A 55 4.52 -9.17 5.13
CA ALA A 55 4.82 -10.59 4.94
C ALA A 55 5.47 -10.89 3.58
N LEU A 56 5.12 -10.14 2.52
CA LEU A 56 5.72 -10.34 1.20
C LEU A 56 7.21 -9.98 1.14
N VAL A 57 7.70 -9.07 2.00
CA VAL A 57 9.12 -8.68 2.02
C VAL A 57 10.02 -9.81 2.51
N GLU A 58 9.47 -10.72 3.32
CA GLU A 58 10.17 -11.90 3.82
C GLU A 58 10.26 -13.03 2.78
N LEU A 59 9.65 -12.87 1.59
CA LEU A 59 9.57 -13.91 0.57
C LEU A 59 10.46 -13.61 -0.65
N PRO A 60 10.98 -14.64 -1.34
CA PRO A 60 11.68 -14.44 -2.61
C PRO A 60 10.77 -13.80 -3.66
N THR A 61 11.15 -12.60 -4.11
CA THR A 61 10.32 -11.76 -5.02
C THR A 61 10.07 -12.38 -6.40
N ASP A 62 10.86 -13.37 -6.79
CA ASP A 62 10.75 -14.11 -8.05
C ASP A 62 10.04 -15.46 -7.90
N SER A 63 9.58 -15.81 -6.69
CA SER A 63 8.80 -17.03 -6.48
C SER A 63 7.42 -16.92 -7.15
N ALA A 64 6.98 -18.01 -7.77
CA ALA A 64 5.70 -18.06 -8.46
C ALA A 64 4.49 -17.65 -7.57
N PRO A 65 4.42 -18.03 -6.28
CA PRO A 65 3.35 -17.57 -5.40
C PRO A 65 3.35 -16.05 -5.19
N VAL A 66 4.51 -15.43 -5.00
CA VAL A 66 4.62 -13.98 -4.82
C VAL A 66 4.20 -13.26 -6.09
N MET A 67 4.69 -13.68 -7.26
CA MET A 67 4.30 -13.08 -8.54
C MET A 67 2.79 -13.18 -8.81
N ALA A 68 2.14 -14.26 -8.36
CA ALA A 68 0.69 -14.44 -8.50
C ALA A 68 -0.12 -13.58 -7.50
N LEU A 69 0.42 -13.34 -6.30
CA LEU A 69 -0.26 -12.60 -5.23
C LEU A 69 -0.14 -11.09 -5.38
N VAL A 70 1.04 -10.60 -5.78
CA VAL A 70 1.38 -9.17 -5.82
C VAL A 70 0.34 -8.32 -6.56
N PRO A 71 -0.11 -8.66 -7.80
CA PRO A 71 -1.05 -7.80 -8.52
C PRO A 71 -2.37 -7.60 -7.77
N LYS A 72 -2.92 -8.67 -7.20
CA LYS A 72 -4.18 -8.62 -6.43
C LYS A 72 -4.01 -7.83 -5.15
N LEU A 73 -2.87 -7.99 -4.48
CA LEU A 73 -2.58 -7.23 -3.27
C LEU A 73 -2.43 -5.74 -3.57
N VAL A 74 -1.67 -5.36 -4.60
CA VAL A 74 -1.51 -3.96 -5.03
C VAL A 74 -2.87 -3.32 -5.29
N THR A 75 -3.76 -3.99 -6.02
CA THR A 75 -5.12 -3.48 -6.26
C THR A 75 -5.91 -3.30 -4.97
N ARG A 76 -5.88 -4.29 -4.07
CA ARG A 76 -6.60 -4.22 -2.77
C ARG A 76 -6.06 -3.11 -1.89
N THR A 77 -4.74 -2.95 -1.84
CA THR A 77 -4.08 -1.90 -1.08
C THR A 77 -4.51 -0.53 -1.57
N ARG A 78 -4.48 -0.29 -2.89
CA ARG A 78 -4.89 0.99 -3.47
C ARG A 78 -6.35 1.31 -3.15
N LEU A 79 -7.25 0.34 -3.24
CA LEU A 79 -8.65 0.53 -2.86
C LEU A 79 -8.82 0.86 -1.38
N ALA A 80 -8.07 0.19 -0.49
CA ALA A 80 -8.11 0.49 0.94
C ALA A 80 -7.60 1.89 1.27
N LEU A 81 -6.54 2.33 0.57
CA LEU A 81 -6.01 3.69 0.68
C LEU A 81 -6.98 4.74 0.14
N ASP A 82 -7.62 4.48 -1.00
CA ASP A 82 -8.65 5.36 -1.56
C ASP A 82 -9.86 5.51 -0.61
N ASP A 83 -10.32 4.40 -0.01
CA ASP A 83 -11.40 4.39 0.96
C ASP A 83 -11.03 5.22 2.21
N TRP A 84 -9.79 5.06 2.70
CA TRP A 84 -9.25 5.86 3.79
C TRP A 84 -9.19 7.35 3.44
N GLN A 85 -8.64 7.71 2.27
CA GLN A 85 -8.48 9.10 1.84
C GLN A 85 -9.84 9.80 1.71
N LYS A 86 -10.83 9.13 1.12
CA LYS A 86 -12.21 9.67 1.03
C LYS A 86 -12.78 9.93 2.41
N TRP A 87 -12.70 8.95 3.31
CA TRP A 87 -13.22 9.10 4.66
C TRP A 87 -12.50 10.22 5.42
N HIS A 88 -11.16 10.26 5.37
CA HIS A 88 -10.33 11.27 6.00
C HIS A 88 -10.70 12.69 5.53
N HIS A 89 -10.83 12.88 4.22
CA HIS A 89 -11.23 14.17 3.64
C HIS A 89 -12.62 14.61 4.11
N GLU A 90 -13.61 13.71 4.03
CA GLU A 90 -15.00 13.99 4.39
C GLU A 90 -15.19 14.27 5.90
N HIS A 91 -14.43 13.59 6.77
CA HIS A 91 -14.72 13.57 8.21
C HIS A 91 -13.73 14.34 9.08
N LEU A 92 -12.53 14.64 8.57
CA LEU A 92 -11.47 15.30 9.33
C LEU A 92 -11.06 16.63 8.69
N GLU A 93 -10.83 16.68 7.38
CA GLU A 93 -10.45 17.94 6.70
C GLU A 93 -11.63 18.90 6.58
N GLY A 94 -12.82 18.39 6.29
CA GLY A 94 -14.05 19.20 6.24
C GLY A 94 -14.42 19.87 7.57
N LYS A 95 -13.94 19.34 8.71
CA LYS A 95 -14.21 19.91 10.05
C LYS A 95 -13.24 21.03 10.44
N ILE A 96 -12.04 21.07 9.85
CA ILE A 96 -11.03 22.08 10.17
C ILE A 96 -11.35 23.43 9.49
N ALA A 97 -12.01 23.42 8.33
CA ALA A 97 -12.37 24.63 7.60
C ALA A 97 -13.58 25.41 8.19
N GLN A 98 -14.27 24.87 9.20
CA GLN A 98 -15.42 25.50 9.86
C GLN A 98 -15.14 25.98 11.29
N GLY A 99 -13.88 25.91 11.74
CA GLY A 99 -13.42 26.38 13.05
C GLY A 99 -12.94 27.83 13.04
#